data_AF-A0A932J640-F1
#
_entry.id   AF-A0A932J640-F1
#
_cell.length_a   1.000
_cell.length_b   1.000
_cell.length_c   1.000
_cell.angle_alpha   90.00
_cell.angle_beta   90.00
_cell.angle_gamma   90.00
#
_symmetry.space_group_name_H-M   'P 1'
#
loop_
_entity.id
_entity.type
_entity.pdbx_description
1 polymer ?
#
loop_
_entity_poly.entity_id
_entity_poly.type
_entity_poly.pdbx_seq_one_letter_code
_entity_poly.pdbx_strand_id
1 'polypeptide(L)'
;MKEKLLICVLALLAAPAYSVPGANSERERALKHATREQLRVCDLAESQLKRQQQEVNQAIAANTMLRNQIRVAQAQLDESQKQLNTMDGDAVLDFHAKESAHQRLVAEYQEQARQAQAASEAYNKAADDYNQGCAQMVFRLEDRKALQRERAAGK
;
A
#
# COMPACT_ATOMS: atom_id res chain seq x y z
N MET A 1 45.15 19.37 38.89
CA MET A 1 45.13 20.74 39.44
C MET A 1 44.00 21.51 38.78
N LYS A 2 43.07 22.01 39.61
CA LYS A 2 42.17 23.18 39.43
C LYS A 2 41.22 23.12 38.23
N GLU A 3 39.97 22.69 38.44
CA GLU A 3 38.83 23.53 38.83
C GLU A 3 38.65 24.78 37.96
N LYS A 4 37.50 24.88 37.30
CA LYS A 4 36.61 26.04 37.36
C LYS A 4 35.21 25.69 36.87
N LEU A 5 34.35 25.45 37.85
CA LEU A 5 32.91 25.71 37.79
C LEU A 5 32.67 27.08 37.14
N LEU A 6 31.76 27.14 36.17
CA LEU A 6 31.03 28.38 35.89
C LEU A 6 29.53 28.05 35.89
N ILE A 7 28.93 28.38 37.03
CA ILE A 7 27.49 28.44 37.24
C ILE A 7 27.02 29.75 36.58
N CYS A 8 26.22 29.65 35.52
CA CYS A 8 25.38 30.76 35.06
C CYS A 8 23.94 30.49 35.48
N VAL A 9 23.60 31.04 36.64
CA VAL A 9 22.23 31.38 37.02
C VAL A 9 21.73 32.43 36.03
N LEU A 10 20.68 32.16 35.27
CA LEU A 10 19.90 33.22 34.64
C LEU A 10 18.42 32.81 34.47
N ALA A 11 17.63 33.48 35.31
CA ALA A 11 16.27 33.96 35.07
C ALA A 11 15.17 32.95 34.76
N LEU A 12 14.46 32.53 35.83
CA LEU A 12 13.02 32.31 35.76
C LEU A 12 12.35 33.60 35.28
N LEU A 13 12.03 33.68 34.00
CA LEU A 13 11.01 34.60 33.50
C LEU A 13 9.65 33.92 33.72
N ALA A 14 8.90 34.46 34.68
CA ALA A 14 7.49 34.18 34.84
C ALA A 14 6.77 34.51 33.52
N ALA A 15 6.34 33.48 32.81
CA ALA A 15 5.45 33.66 31.67
C ALA A 15 4.11 34.19 32.18
N PRO A 16 3.56 35.28 31.61
CA PRO A 16 2.19 35.67 31.88
C PRO A 16 1.29 34.52 31.43
N ALA A 17 0.47 34.02 32.36
CA ALA A 17 -0.65 33.15 32.05
C ALA A 17 -1.64 33.96 31.20
N TYR A 18 -1.42 33.97 29.89
CA TYR A 18 -2.47 34.30 28.93
C TYR A 18 -3.51 33.19 29.04
N SER A 19 -4.51 33.43 29.86
CA SER A 19 -5.80 32.76 29.80
C SER A 19 -6.39 33.05 28.42
N VAL A 20 -6.09 32.18 27.45
CA VAL A 20 -6.75 32.17 26.14
C VAL A 20 -8.25 31.96 26.40
N PRO A 21 -9.10 32.96 26.11
CA PRO A 21 -10.53 32.77 26.18
C PRO A 21 -10.96 31.91 25.00
N GLY A 22 -11.57 30.76 25.27
CA GLY A 22 -12.48 30.09 24.33
C GLY A 22 -11.85 29.53 23.05
N ALA A 23 -11.14 28.40 23.15
CA ALA A 23 -10.85 27.53 21.99
C ALA A 23 -11.41 26.10 22.15
N ASN A 24 -12.37 25.89 23.06
CA ASN A 24 -13.01 24.59 23.28
C ASN A 24 -14.43 24.48 22.69
N SER A 25 -15.02 25.56 22.17
CA SER A 25 -16.39 25.52 21.63
C SER A 25 -16.50 25.04 20.18
N GLU A 26 -15.40 24.98 19.41
CA GLU A 26 -15.43 24.40 18.05
C GLU A 26 -15.09 22.90 18.03
N ARG A 27 -14.45 22.37 19.07
CA ARG A 27 -14.19 20.93 19.23
C ARG A 27 -15.45 20.16 19.65
N GLU A 28 -16.45 20.89 20.10
CA GLU A 28 -17.79 20.42 20.47
C GLU A 28 -18.83 20.75 19.38
N ARG A 29 -18.41 20.82 18.10
CA ARG A 29 -19.36 20.51 17.01
C ARG A 29 -19.87 19.10 17.31
N ALA A 30 -21.07 19.02 17.90
CA ALA A 30 -21.76 17.79 18.23
C ALA A 30 -21.41 16.74 17.19
N LEU A 31 -20.65 15.73 17.59
CA LEU A 31 -20.21 14.64 16.71
C LEU A 31 -21.48 14.06 16.10
N LYS A 32 -21.82 14.53 14.90
CA LYS A 32 -23.00 14.09 14.19
C LYS A 32 -22.71 12.66 13.84
N HIS A 33 -23.30 11.74 14.60
CA HIS A 33 -23.17 10.32 14.34
C HIS A 33 -23.59 10.07 12.90
N ALA A 34 -22.81 9.25 12.20
CA ALA A 34 -23.13 8.80 10.86
C ALA A 34 -24.52 8.16 10.87
N THR A 35 -25.30 8.49 9.85
CA THR A 35 -26.59 7.84 9.60
C THR A 35 -26.35 6.38 9.20
N ARG A 36 -27.38 5.54 9.39
CA ARG A 36 -27.34 4.14 8.97
C ARG A 36 -27.04 3.97 7.48
N GLU A 37 -27.49 4.90 6.65
CA GLU A 37 -27.21 4.89 5.21
C GLU A 37 -25.75 5.23 4.91
N GLN A 38 -25.19 6.25 5.57
CA GLN A 38 -23.75 6.55 5.50
C GLN A 38 -22.90 5.35 5.92
N LEU A 39 -23.32 4.63 6.98
CA LEU A 39 -22.66 3.40 7.39
C LEU A 39 -22.73 2.29 6.34
N ARG A 40 -23.84 2.11 5.61
CA ARG A 40 -23.92 1.16 4.49
C ARG A 40 -22.94 1.49 3.39
N VAL A 41 -22.87 2.77 3.00
CA VAL A 41 -21.91 3.25 2.00
C VAL A 41 -20.48 2.97 2.46
N CYS A 42 -20.15 3.20 3.74
CA CYS A 42 -18.82 2.92 4.27
C CYS A 42 -18.49 1.43 4.34
N ASP A 43 -19.44 0.58 4.73
CA ASP A 43 -19.24 -0.88 4.71
C ASP A 43 -18.97 -1.40 3.29
N LEU A 44 -19.63 -0.82 2.27
CA LEU A 44 -19.39 -1.11 0.86
C LEU A 44 -18.01 -0.62 0.41
N ALA A 45 -17.64 0.60 0.75
CA ALA A 45 -16.34 1.17 0.45
C ALA A 45 -15.20 0.35 1.12
N GLU A 46 -15.34 -0.05 2.38
CA GLU A 46 -14.39 -0.92 3.08
C GLU A 46 -14.27 -2.28 2.37
N SER A 47 -15.39 -2.86 1.93
CA SER A 47 -15.40 -4.12 1.20
C SER A 47 -14.73 -3.99 -0.18
N GLN A 48 -14.91 -2.87 -0.87
CA GLN A 48 -14.22 -2.57 -2.12
C GLN A 48 -12.70 -2.41 -1.90
N LEU A 49 -12.31 -1.64 -0.89
CA LEU A 49 -10.91 -1.43 -0.53
C LEU A 49 -10.19 -2.75 -0.24
N LYS A 50 -10.84 -3.66 0.52
CA LYS A 50 -10.28 -5.00 0.80
C LYS A 50 -10.09 -5.83 -0.47
N ARG A 51 -11.05 -5.80 -1.41
CA ARG A 51 -10.93 -6.51 -2.69
C ARG A 51 -9.75 -5.98 -3.51
N GLN A 52 -9.64 -4.66 -3.65
CA GLN A 52 -8.53 -4.05 -4.38
C GLN A 52 -7.18 -4.30 -3.71
N GLN A 53 -7.13 -4.33 -2.37
CA GLN A 53 -5.92 -4.70 -1.64
C GLN A 53 -5.48 -6.13 -1.99
N GLN A 54 -6.43 -7.07 -2.09
CA GLN A 54 -6.15 -8.44 -2.50
C GLN A 54 -5.63 -8.49 -3.94
N GLU A 55 -6.22 -7.74 -4.87
CA GLU A 55 -5.77 -7.65 -6.25
C GLU A 55 -4.32 -7.12 -6.34
N VAL A 56 -3.99 -6.06 -5.60
CA VAL A 56 -2.62 -5.53 -5.50
C VAL A 56 -1.66 -6.58 -4.96
N ASN A 57 -2.01 -7.26 -3.88
CA ASN A 57 -1.17 -8.30 -3.28
C ASN A 57 -0.93 -9.48 -4.23
N GLN A 58 -1.95 -9.89 -4.98
CA GLN A 58 -1.83 -10.94 -6.00
C GLN A 58 -0.91 -10.49 -7.13
N ALA A 59 -1.04 -9.25 -7.60
CA ALA A 59 -0.20 -8.71 -8.66
C ALA A 59 1.28 -8.57 -8.22
N ILE A 60 1.53 -8.19 -6.95
CA ILE A 60 2.88 -8.17 -6.37
C ILE A 60 3.48 -9.58 -6.32
N ALA A 61 2.71 -10.57 -5.89
CA ALA A 61 3.14 -11.96 -5.82
C ALA A 61 3.49 -12.49 -7.23
N ALA A 62 2.64 -12.25 -8.22
CA ALA A 62 2.87 -12.63 -9.61
C ALA A 62 4.16 -11.99 -10.18
N ASN A 63 4.33 -10.67 -10.00
CA ASN A 63 5.55 -9.97 -10.42
C ASN A 63 6.81 -10.51 -9.74
N THR A 64 6.73 -10.85 -8.46
CA THR A 64 7.87 -11.43 -7.71
C THR A 64 8.28 -12.78 -8.28
N MET A 65 7.31 -13.64 -8.61
CA MET A 65 7.59 -14.93 -9.25
C MET A 65 8.28 -14.75 -10.61
N LEU A 66 7.75 -13.89 -11.48
CA LEU A 66 8.34 -13.62 -12.80
C LEU A 66 9.74 -13.02 -12.70
N ARG A 67 9.96 -12.09 -11.77
CA ARG A 67 11.30 -11.52 -11.53
C ARG A 67 12.31 -12.58 -11.12
N ASN A 68 11.91 -13.56 -10.31
CA ASN A 68 12.77 -14.68 -9.94
C ASN A 68 13.04 -15.61 -11.13
N GLN A 69 12.04 -15.89 -11.96
CA GLN A 69 12.22 -16.68 -13.19
C GLN A 69 13.17 -15.99 -14.18
N ILE A 70 13.03 -14.67 -14.37
CA ILE A 70 13.94 -13.86 -15.19
C ILE A 70 15.38 -13.98 -14.66
N ARG A 71 15.59 -13.87 -13.34
CA ARG A 71 16.93 -14.01 -12.75
C ARG A 71 17.55 -15.38 -13.03
N VAL A 72 16.76 -16.45 -12.91
CA VAL A 72 17.23 -17.81 -13.21
C VAL A 72 17.55 -17.96 -14.71
N ALA A 73 16.67 -17.50 -15.59
CA ALA A 73 16.88 -17.55 -17.03
C ALA A 73 18.11 -16.73 -17.47
N GLN A 74 18.32 -15.55 -16.87
CA GLN A 74 19.52 -14.74 -17.09
C GLN A 74 20.79 -15.48 -16.66
N ALA A 75 20.79 -16.13 -15.50
CA ALA A 75 21.95 -16.91 -15.05
C ALA A 75 22.27 -18.09 -15.99
N GLN A 76 21.23 -18.74 -16.53
CA GLN A 76 21.39 -19.81 -17.52
C GLN A 76 21.95 -19.27 -18.85
N LEU A 77 21.51 -18.08 -19.27
CA LEU A 77 22.06 -17.39 -20.43
C LEU A 77 23.53 -17.02 -20.24
N ASP A 78 23.87 -16.42 -19.11
CA ASP A 78 25.24 -16.03 -18.79
C ASP A 78 26.16 -17.26 -18.79
N GLU A 79 25.70 -18.40 -18.27
CA GLU A 79 26.48 -19.64 -18.30
C GLU A 79 26.60 -20.22 -19.70
N SER A 80 25.51 -20.25 -20.46
CA SER A 80 25.53 -20.73 -21.85
C SER A 80 26.43 -19.85 -22.73
N GLN A 81 26.45 -18.55 -22.49
CA GLN A 81 27.32 -17.59 -23.19
C GLN A 81 28.80 -17.86 -22.97
N LYS A 82 29.20 -18.24 -21.73
CA LYS A 82 30.61 -18.60 -21.42
C LYS A 82 31.05 -19.87 -22.12
N GLN A 83 30.12 -20.80 -22.30
CA GLN A 83 30.37 -22.11 -22.91
C GLN A 83 30.13 -22.12 -24.42
N LEU A 84 29.67 -21.00 -24.99
CA LEU A 84 29.24 -20.91 -26.38
C LEU A 84 30.41 -21.09 -27.34
N ASN A 85 30.42 -22.22 -28.03
CA ASN A 85 31.24 -22.42 -29.22
C ASN A 85 30.44 -22.00 -30.46
N THR A 86 30.82 -20.87 -31.06
CA THR A 86 30.11 -20.32 -32.24
C THR A 86 30.25 -21.15 -33.50
N MET A 87 31.17 -22.11 -33.52
CA MET A 87 31.31 -23.07 -34.63
C MET A 87 30.44 -24.32 -34.44
N ASP A 88 29.86 -24.51 -33.25
CA ASP A 88 28.91 -25.58 -32.95
C ASP A 88 27.48 -25.05 -33.14
N GLY A 89 26.83 -25.49 -34.23
CA GLY A 89 25.48 -25.06 -34.58
C GLY A 89 24.45 -25.41 -33.51
N ASP A 90 24.59 -26.53 -32.81
CA ASP A 90 23.64 -26.94 -31.77
C ASP A 90 23.78 -26.05 -30.53
N ALA A 91 25.00 -25.68 -30.16
CA ALA A 91 25.26 -24.76 -29.06
C ALA A 91 24.69 -23.35 -29.34
N VAL A 92 24.81 -22.87 -30.59
CA VAL A 92 24.22 -21.59 -31.02
C VAL A 92 22.70 -21.63 -31.00
N LEU A 93 22.08 -22.73 -31.47
CA LEU A 93 20.63 -22.90 -31.46
C LEU A 93 20.07 -22.95 -30.02
N ASP A 94 20.71 -23.70 -29.13
CA ASP A 94 20.31 -23.78 -27.71
C ASP A 94 20.44 -22.41 -27.01
N PHE A 95 21.52 -21.67 -27.26
CA PHE A 95 21.68 -20.31 -26.73
C PHE A 95 20.55 -19.37 -27.18
N HIS A 96 20.23 -19.34 -28.48
CA HIS A 96 19.14 -18.50 -28.98
C HIS A 96 17.76 -18.93 -28.47
N ALA A 97 17.54 -20.23 -28.25
CA ALA A 97 16.30 -20.72 -27.65
C ALA A 97 16.14 -20.18 -26.22
N LYS A 98 17.22 -20.22 -25.40
CA LYS A 98 17.24 -19.63 -24.06
C LYS A 98 17.05 -18.12 -24.09
N GLU A 99 17.64 -17.45 -25.06
CA GLU A 99 17.54 -16.00 -25.23
C GLU A 99 16.08 -15.59 -25.51
N SER A 100 15.44 -16.27 -26.45
CA SER A 100 14.02 -16.07 -26.77
C SER A 100 13.12 -16.35 -25.56
N ALA A 101 13.39 -17.41 -24.80
CA ALA A 101 12.65 -17.73 -23.58
C ALA A 101 12.78 -16.61 -22.53
N HIS A 102 13.99 -16.09 -22.31
CA HIS A 102 14.23 -14.97 -21.41
C HIS A 102 13.50 -13.69 -21.86
N GLN A 103 13.60 -13.34 -23.15
CA GLN A 103 12.90 -12.17 -23.72
C GLN A 103 11.39 -12.25 -23.51
N ARG A 104 10.79 -13.43 -23.69
CA ARG A 104 9.37 -13.66 -23.43
C ARG A 104 9.01 -13.43 -21.97
N LEU A 105 9.81 -13.94 -21.02
CA LEU A 105 9.60 -13.71 -19.59
C LEU A 105 9.68 -12.22 -19.23
N VAL A 106 10.64 -11.49 -19.82
CA VAL A 106 10.77 -10.04 -19.62
C VAL A 106 9.54 -9.30 -20.14
N ALA A 107 9.05 -9.66 -21.33
CA ALA A 107 7.83 -9.06 -21.89
C ALA A 107 6.59 -9.34 -21.01
N GLU A 108 6.45 -10.57 -20.52
CA GLU A 108 5.37 -10.94 -19.59
C GLU A 108 5.47 -10.18 -18.27
N TYR A 109 6.67 -10.04 -17.71
CA TYR A 109 6.92 -9.23 -16.52
C TYR A 109 6.55 -7.76 -16.72
N GLN A 110 6.88 -7.17 -17.87
CA GLN A 110 6.50 -5.78 -18.16
C GLN A 110 4.97 -5.61 -18.21
N GLU A 111 4.25 -6.56 -18.81
CA GLU A 111 2.79 -6.54 -18.83
C GLU A 111 2.19 -6.68 -17.43
N GLN A 112 2.69 -7.64 -16.63
CA GLN A 112 2.26 -7.82 -15.25
C GLN A 112 2.58 -6.61 -14.36
N ALA A 113 3.68 -5.90 -14.63
CA ALA A 113 4.02 -4.67 -13.93
C ALA A 113 3.01 -3.55 -14.24
N ARG A 114 2.56 -3.42 -15.50
CA ARG A 114 1.48 -2.47 -15.87
C ARG A 114 0.17 -2.79 -15.16
N GLN A 115 -0.20 -4.06 -15.10
CA GLN A 115 -1.42 -4.50 -14.41
C GLN A 115 -1.34 -4.23 -12.90
N ALA A 116 -0.19 -4.50 -12.27
CA ALA A 116 0.03 -4.19 -10.86
C ALA A 116 -0.02 -2.68 -10.58
N GLN A 117 0.52 -1.86 -11.48
CA GLN A 117 0.41 -0.41 -11.37
C GLN A 117 -1.05 0.04 -11.42
N ALA A 118 -1.83 -0.43 -12.39
CA ALA A 118 -3.24 -0.10 -12.50
C ALA A 118 -4.05 -0.54 -11.26
N ALA A 119 -3.78 -1.73 -10.73
CA ALA A 119 -4.40 -2.21 -9.49
C ALA A 119 -4.03 -1.33 -8.29
N SER A 120 -2.76 -0.90 -8.20
CA SER A 120 -2.30 0.01 -7.14
C SER A 120 -2.95 1.38 -7.23
N GLU A 121 -3.10 1.93 -8.43
CA GLU A 121 -3.81 3.20 -8.65
C GLU A 121 -5.29 3.09 -8.25
N ALA A 122 -5.95 1.99 -8.60
CA ALA A 122 -7.33 1.73 -8.21
C ALA A 122 -7.49 1.60 -6.68
N TYR A 123 -6.57 0.90 -6.02
CA TYR A 123 -6.53 0.78 -4.56
C TYR A 123 -6.31 2.14 -3.89
N ASN A 124 -5.34 2.91 -4.35
CA ASN A 124 -5.05 4.25 -3.80
C ASN A 124 -6.27 5.16 -3.94
N LYS A 125 -6.94 5.13 -5.09
CA LYS A 125 -8.17 5.89 -5.29
C LYS A 125 -9.27 5.48 -4.31
N ALA A 126 -9.53 4.19 -4.12
CA ALA A 126 -10.55 3.77 -3.15
C ALA A 126 -10.14 4.05 -1.70
N ALA A 127 -8.85 4.00 -1.39
CA ALA A 127 -8.34 4.37 -0.07
C ALA A 127 -8.61 5.85 0.20
N ASP A 128 -8.37 6.72 -0.78
CA ASP A 128 -8.67 8.15 -0.68
C ASP A 128 -10.18 8.40 -0.55
N ASP A 129 -10.99 7.75 -1.39
CA ASP A 129 -12.46 7.87 -1.33
C ASP A 129 -12.99 7.39 0.06
N TYR A 130 -12.43 6.29 0.60
CA TYR A 130 -12.75 5.81 1.95
C TYR A 130 -12.26 6.77 3.04
N ASN A 131 -11.07 7.34 2.91
CA ASN A 131 -10.53 8.27 3.91
C ASN A 131 -11.32 9.57 3.97
N GLN A 132 -11.74 10.09 2.82
CA GLN A 132 -12.54 11.31 2.72
C GLN A 132 -13.98 11.09 3.22
N GLY A 133 -14.58 9.95 2.87
CA GLY A 133 -15.97 9.66 3.21
C GLY A 133 -16.14 9.10 4.62
N CYS A 134 -15.32 8.11 4.99
CA CYS A 134 -15.66 7.12 6.02
C CYS A 134 -14.69 7.07 7.20
N ALA A 135 -13.39 7.31 7.00
CA ALA A 135 -12.39 7.08 8.06
C ALA A 135 -12.58 7.97 9.30
N GLN A 136 -13.18 9.15 9.14
CA GLN A 136 -13.44 10.09 10.24
C GLN A 136 -14.89 10.03 10.76
N MET A 137 -15.72 9.11 10.24
CA MET A 137 -17.10 8.98 10.71
C MET A 137 -17.14 8.39 12.11
N VAL A 138 -17.81 9.09 13.02
CA VAL A 138 -18.19 8.53 14.32
C VAL A 138 -19.59 7.92 14.19
N PHE A 139 -19.75 6.69 14.65
CA PHE A 139 -21.02 5.96 14.55
C PHE A 139 -21.37 5.29 15.86
N ARG A 140 -22.66 4.97 16.02
CA ARG A 140 -23.15 4.20 17.16
C ARG A 140 -22.93 2.71 16.91
N LEU A 141 -22.56 1.98 17.97
CA LEU A 141 -22.30 0.55 17.87
C LEU A 141 -23.57 -0.23 17.49
N GLU A 142 -24.72 0.25 17.95
CA GLU A 142 -26.05 -0.28 17.69
C GLU A 142 -26.37 -0.25 16.19
N ASP A 143 -26.06 0.85 15.51
CA ASP A 143 -26.29 1.00 14.07
C ASP A 143 -25.44 0.01 13.28
N ARG A 144 -24.17 -0.19 13.67
CA ARG A 144 -23.28 -1.19 13.06
C ARG A 144 -23.79 -2.63 13.29
N LYS A 145 -24.23 -2.96 14.51
CA LYS A 145 -24.82 -4.26 14.83
C LYS A 145 -26.11 -4.51 14.06
N ALA A 146 -26.96 -3.49 13.91
CA ALA A 146 -28.20 -3.58 13.16
C ALA A 146 -27.92 -3.84 11.66
N LEU A 147 -26.91 -3.18 11.10
CA LEU A 147 -26.40 -3.42 9.75
C LEU A 147 -25.89 -4.86 9.56
N GLN A 148 -25.12 -5.38 10.52
CA GLN A 148 -24.65 -6.77 10.48
C GLN A 148 -25.82 -7.78 10.50
N ARG A 149 -26.85 -7.53 11.31
CA ARG A 149 -28.06 -8.37 11.35
C ARG A 149 -28.82 -8.33 10.02
N GLU A 150 -29.00 -7.15 9.43
CA GLU A 150 -29.63 -7.03 8.10
C GLU A 150 -28.88 -7.84 7.04
N ARG A 151 -27.55 -7.77 7.02
CA ARG A 151 -26.73 -8.53 6.08
C ARG A 151 -26.79 -10.04 6.31
N ALA A 152 -26.92 -10.47 7.56
CA ALA A 152 -27.07 -11.89 7.90
C ALA A 152 -28.45 -12.43 7.53
N ALA A 153 -29.50 -11.60 7.63
CA ALA A 153 -30.87 -11.98 7.29
C ALA A 153 -31.17 -11.93 5.77
N GLY A 154 -30.40 -11.16 5.00
CA GLY A 154 -30.50 -11.08 3.54
C GLY A 154 -29.60 -12.04 2.76
N LYS A 155 -28.95 -12.99 3.44
CA LYS A 155 -28.18 -14.10 2.86
C LYS A 155 -28.97 -15.39 3.02
#